data_AF-A0A7U9JCG8-F1
#
_entry.id   AF-A0A7U9JCG8-F1
#
_cell.length_a   1.000
_cell.length_b   1.000
_cell.length_c   1.000
_cell.angle_alpha   90.00
_cell.angle_beta   90.00
_cell.angle_gamma   90.00
#
_symmetry.space_group_name_H-M   'P 1'
#
loop_
_entity.id
_entity.type
_entity.pdbx_description
1 polymer ?
#
loop_
_entity_poly.entity_id
_entity_poly.type
_entity_poly.pdbx_seq_one_letter_code
_entity_poly.pdbx_strand_id
1 'polypeptide(L)'
;DLFYQIQQGIERLYHEQRVTSVFILDEMHLAKDAFLQDIAILFNFHMDSTNPFVLILAGLPHLQAKLRLNQHRPLHQRIIMRYQMGPLDKEEVVGYIEHRLKQAGAKHPIFTPAALEAIALQSQGWPQIINNLATTCLLYGAQLKKHMIDEDIVRMAAEEMGY
;
A
#
# COMPACT_ATOMS: atom_id res chain seq x y z
N ASP A 1 -14.81 -19.38 21.43
CA ASP A 1 -14.86 -17.94 21.15
C ASP A 1 -13.52 -17.53 20.57
N LEU A 2 -13.46 -17.23 19.26
CA LEU A 2 -12.21 -17.05 18.50
C LEU A 2 -11.41 -15.83 18.99
N PHE A 3 -12.11 -14.73 19.27
CA PHE A 3 -11.49 -13.47 19.69
C PHE A 3 -10.80 -13.61 21.05
N TYR A 4 -11.41 -14.36 21.96
CA TYR A 4 -10.79 -14.67 23.24
C TYR A 4 -9.50 -15.49 23.10
N GLN A 5 -9.47 -16.48 22.19
CA GLN A 5 -8.25 -17.26 21.91
C GLN A 5 -7.14 -16.38 21.32
N ILE A 6 -7.50 -15.44 20.45
CA ILE A 6 -6.55 -14.46 19.89
C ILE A 6 -6.00 -13.57 21.02
N GLN A 7 -6.85 -13.06 21.91
CA GLN A 7 -6.41 -12.24 23.04
C GLN A 7 -5.44 -12.99 23.96
N GLN A 8 -5.75 -14.23 24.34
CA GLN A 8 -4.84 -15.05 25.15
C GLN A 8 -3.50 -15.29 24.44
N GLY A 9 -3.53 -15.51 23.12
CA GLY A 9 -2.31 -15.64 22.33
C GLY A 9 -1.46 -14.37 22.35
N ILE A 10 -2.08 -13.20 22.19
CA ILE A 10 -1.41 -11.90 22.25
C ILE A 10 -0.79 -11.68 23.63
N GLU A 11 -1.53 -11.94 24.71
CA GLU A 11 -1.03 -11.80 26.08
C GLU A 11 0.17 -12.71 26.35
N ARG A 12 0.11 -13.96 25.90
CA ARG A 12 1.22 -14.91 26.03
C ARG A 12 2.47 -14.41 25.31
N LEU A 13 2.32 -13.98 24.05
CA LEU A 13 3.44 -13.45 23.26
C LEU A 13 4.04 -12.21 23.91
N TYR A 14 3.19 -11.30 24.39
CA TYR A 14 3.63 -10.04 24.98
C TYR A 14 4.32 -10.23 26.34
N HIS A 15 3.73 -11.01 27.25
CA HIS A 15 4.23 -11.16 28.62
C HIS A 15 5.32 -12.22 28.75
N GLU A 16 5.14 -13.40 28.15
CA GLU A 16 6.07 -14.51 28.31
C GLU A 16 7.25 -14.41 27.34
N GLN A 17 6.98 -14.01 26.10
CA GLN A 17 7.98 -14.03 25.02
C GLN A 17 8.55 -12.65 24.70
N ARG A 18 7.98 -11.57 25.27
CA ARG A 18 8.34 -10.18 24.96
C ARG A 18 8.27 -9.85 23.47
N VAL A 19 7.30 -10.45 22.78
CA VAL A 19 7.03 -10.23 21.35
C VAL A 19 5.77 -9.40 21.20
N THR A 20 5.89 -8.22 20.61
CA THR A 20 4.74 -7.39 20.23
C THR A 20 4.19 -7.87 18.90
N SER A 21 2.95 -8.35 18.90
CA SER A 21 2.29 -8.83 17.68
C SER A 21 1.84 -7.65 16.79
N VAL A 22 2.00 -7.78 15.47
CA VAL A 22 1.51 -6.80 14.50
C VAL A 22 0.47 -7.48 13.61
N PHE A 23 -0.76 -6.99 13.67
CA PHE A 23 -1.86 -7.45 12.81
C PHE A 23 -2.05 -6.46 11.67
N ILE A 24 -1.86 -6.93 10.44
CA ILE A 24 -2.13 -6.16 9.23
C ILE A 24 -3.38 -6.75 8.60
N LEU A 25 -4.46 -5.98 8.59
CA LEU A 25 -5.71 -6.37 7.96
C LEU A 25 -5.89 -5.54 6.70
N ASP A 26 -5.79 -6.20 5.55
CA ASP A 26 -5.94 -5.58 4.24
C ASP A 26 -7.40 -5.64 3.77
N GLU A 27 -7.74 -4.78 2.81
CA GLU A 27 -9.08 -4.66 2.22
C GLU A 27 -10.22 -4.48 3.21
N MET A 28 -9.94 -3.81 4.33
CA MET A 28 -10.89 -3.61 5.43
C MET A 28 -12.11 -2.77 5.05
N HIS A 29 -12.06 -2.09 3.90
CA HIS A 29 -13.23 -1.44 3.32
C HIS A 29 -14.37 -2.45 2.98
N LEU A 30 -14.02 -3.72 2.73
CA LEU A 30 -14.97 -4.83 2.48
C LEU A 30 -15.46 -5.52 3.75
N ALA A 31 -14.82 -5.28 4.90
CA ALA A 31 -15.16 -5.93 6.16
C ALA A 31 -16.61 -5.65 6.56
N LYS A 32 -17.33 -6.64 7.07
CA LYS A 32 -18.69 -6.45 7.60
C LYS A 32 -18.66 -5.63 8.89
N ASP A 33 -19.75 -4.93 9.19
CA ASP A 33 -19.83 -4.10 10.40
C ASP A 33 -19.65 -4.90 11.69
N ALA A 34 -20.21 -6.12 11.76
CA ALA A 34 -20.02 -7.02 12.90
C ALA A 34 -18.53 -7.32 13.16
N PHE A 35 -17.75 -7.55 12.11
CA PHE A 35 -16.31 -7.81 12.25
C PHE A 35 -15.54 -6.60 12.80
N LEU A 36 -15.91 -5.39 12.36
CA LEU A 36 -15.30 -4.16 12.90
C LEU A 36 -15.64 -3.95 14.39
N GLN A 37 -16.84 -4.35 14.81
CA GLN A 37 -17.22 -4.35 16.22
C GLN A 37 -16.41 -5.38 17.02
N ASP A 38 -16.23 -6.59 16.49
CA ASP A 38 -15.45 -7.63 17.16
C ASP A 38 -13.96 -7.22 17.32
N ILE A 39 -13.38 -6.53 16.33
CA ILE A 39 -12.02 -5.97 16.46
C ILE A 39 -11.95 -4.97 17.62
N ALA A 40 -13.00 -4.18 17.86
CA ALA A 40 -13.00 -3.25 18.99
C ALA A 40 -12.88 -3.98 20.34
N ILE A 41 -13.43 -5.18 20.44
CA ILE A 41 -13.35 -6.04 21.63
C ILE A 41 -11.91 -6.49 21.88
N LEU A 42 -11.13 -6.75 20.81
CA LEU A 42 -9.71 -7.12 20.95
C LEU A 42 -8.92 -6.09 21.74
N PHE A 43 -9.20 -4.79 21.59
CA PHE A 43 -8.45 -3.73 22.29
C PHE A 43 -8.71 -3.66 23.80
N ASN A 44 -9.71 -4.37 24.33
CA ASN A 44 -10.05 -4.34 25.74
C ASN A 44 -9.12 -5.25 26.56
N PHE A 45 -7.83 -4.91 26.63
CA PHE A 45 -6.83 -5.61 27.43
C PHE A 45 -6.66 -4.94 28.79
N HIS A 46 -6.80 -5.69 29.89
CA HIS A 46 -6.44 -5.27 31.26
C HIS A 46 -6.84 -3.81 31.61
N MET A 47 -8.11 -3.45 31.43
CA MET A 47 -8.63 -2.09 31.69
C MET A 47 -7.87 -0.98 30.92
N ASP A 48 -7.47 -1.26 29.67
CA ASP A 48 -6.71 -0.37 28.78
C ASP A 48 -5.32 0.06 29.29
N SER A 49 -4.76 -0.64 30.28
CA SER A 49 -3.46 -0.28 30.89
C SER A 49 -2.25 -0.69 30.05
N THR A 50 -2.45 -1.55 29.05
CA THR A 50 -1.38 -2.05 28.17
C THR A 50 -1.87 -2.11 26.73
N ASN A 51 -0.96 -1.90 25.77
CA ASN A 51 -1.24 -2.08 24.35
C ASN A 51 -0.34 -3.22 23.81
N PRO A 52 -0.76 -4.48 23.95
CA PRO A 52 0.12 -5.64 23.73
C PRO A 52 0.34 -5.97 22.24
N PHE A 53 -0.30 -5.22 21.33
CA PHE A 53 -0.20 -5.43 19.90
C PHE A 53 -0.34 -4.13 19.10
N VAL A 54 0.01 -4.20 17.82
CA VAL A 54 -0.21 -3.13 16.84
C VAL A 54 -1.24 -3.61 15.82
N LEU A 55 -2.21 -2.75 15.50
CA LEU A 55 -3.18 -2.99 14.44
C LEU A 55 -2.97 -2.00 13.29
N ILE A 56 -2.82 -2.53 12.09
CA ILE A 56 -2.79 -1.76 10.84
C ILE A 56 -4.03 -2.16 10.03
N LEU A 57 -4.91 -1.20 9.78
CA LEU A 57 -6.05 -1.36 8.89
C LEU A 57 -5.73 -0.71 7.55
N ALA A 58 -5.70 -1.51 6.48
CA ALA A 58 -5.47 -1.06 5.12
C ALA A 58 -6.73 -1.24 4.26
N GLY A 59 -6.88 -0.39 3.26
CA GLY A 59 -7.99 -0.43 2.31
C GLY A 59 -8.25 0.93 1.67
N LEU A 60 -9.30 0.99 0.86
CA LEU A 60 -9.68 2.20 0.13
C LEU A 60 -10.16 3.34 1.06
N PRO A 61 -10.14 4.62 0.59
CA PRO A 61 -10.55 5.78 1.39
C PRO A 61 -11.93 5.66 2.07
N HIS A 62 -12.83 4.87 1.47
CA HIS A 62 -14.16 4.53 2.01
C HIS A 62 -14.10 3.91 3.42
N LEU A 63 -13.02 3.19 3.76
CA LEU A 63 -12.80 2.64 5.10
C LEU A 63 -12.79 3.75 6.17
N GLN A 64 -12.16 4.89 5.86
CA GLN A 64 -12.10 6.01 6.80
C GLN A 64 -13.50 6.58 7.06
N ALA A 65 -14.32 6.69 6.03
CA ALA A 65 -15.72 7.12 6.17
C ALA A 65 -16.54 6.11 6.98
N LYS A 66 -16.35 4.82 6.70
CA LYS A 66 -17.01 3.73 7.43
C LYS A 66 -16.68 3.77 8.91
N LEU A 67 -15.40 3.88 9.28
CA LEU A 67 -14.98 3.93 10.68
C LEU A 67 -15.52 5.14 11.43
N ARG A 68 -15.89 6.24 10.75
CA ARG A 68 -16.52 7.42 11.39
C ARG A 68 -17.99 7.22 11.75
N LEU A 69 -18.64 6.15 11.30
CA LEU A 69 -20.02 5.86 11.65
C LEU A 69 -20.16 5.58 13.16
N ASN A 70 -21.26 6.02 13.76
CA ASN A 70 -21.48 5.94 15.22
C ASN A 70 -21.31 4.52 15.79
N GLN A 71 -21.74 3.50 15.04
CA GLN A 71 -21.62 2.09 15.43
C GLN A 71 -20.16 1.60 15.54
N HIS A 72 -19.22 2.29 14.88
CA HIS A 72 -17.79 1.96 14.86
C HIS A 72 -16.95 2.87 15.76
N ARG A 73 -17.60 3.73 16.54
CA ARG A 73 -16.95 4.68 17.45
C ARG A 73 -15.93 4.03 18.40
N PRO A 74 -16.19 2.85 19.01
CA PRO A 74 -15.22 2.20 19.89
C PRO A 74 -13.88 1.90 19.18
N LEU A 75 -13.94 1.30 17.97
CA LEU A 75 -12.73 1.03 17.18
C LEU A 75 -12.09 2.34 16.69
N HIS A 76 -12.90 3.30 16.24
CA HIS A 76 -12.43 4.58 15.70
C HIS A 76 -11.57 5.36 16.71
N GLN A 77 -11.93 5.30 18.00
CA GLN A 77 -11.19 5.97 19.09
C GLN A 77 -9.84 5.31 19.41
N ARG A 78 -9.65 4.02 19.08
CA ARG A 78 -8.38 3.32 19.27
C ARG A 78 -7.37 3.59 18.16
N ILE A 79 -7.82 4.12 17.02
CA ILE A 79 -6.95 4.44 15.88
C ILE A 79 -6.27 5.80 16.12
N ILE A 80 -5.01 5.76 16.51
CA ILE A 80 -4.18 6.93 16.84
C ILE A 80 -3.53 7.59 15.62
N MET A 81 -3.35 6.84 14.52
CA MET A 81 -2.70 7.30 13.30
C MET A 81 -3.55 7.01 12.09
N ARG A 82 -3.64 7.97 11.18
CA ARG A 82 -4.31 7.84 9.89
C ARG A 82 -3.41 8.42 8.82
N TYR A 83 -3.15 7.63 7.80
CA TYR A 83 -2.36 8.06 6.66
C TYR A 83 -3.10 7.66 5.39
N GLN A 84 -3.22 8.62 4.47
CA GLN A 84 -3.74 8.38 3.14
C GLN A 84 -2.55 8.47 2.19
N MET A 85 -2.22 7.35 1.54
CA MET A 85 -1.19 7.34 0.50
C MET A 85 -1.65 8.22 -0.67
N GLY A 86 -0.86 9.26 -0.96
CA GLY A 86 -1.01 10.08 -2.16
C GLY A 86 -0.20 9.55 -3.33
N PRO A 87 -0.30 10.18 -4.50
CA PRO A 87 0.61 9.94 -5.60
C PRO A 87 2.04 10.36 -5.21
N LEU A 88 3.02 9.74 -5.86
CA LEU A 88 4.42 10.15 -5.81
C LEU A 88 4.62 11.46 -6.57
N ASP A 89 5.52 12.31 -6.10
CA ASP A 89 5.99 13.45 -6.90
C ASP A 89 6.91 13.00 -8.05
N LYS A 90 7.30 13.92 -8.94
CA LYS A 90 8.04 13.57 -10.16
C LYS A 90 9.39 12.95 -9.84
N GLU A 91 10.08 13.49 -8.86
CA GLU A 91 11.38 13.02 -8.38
C GLU A 91 11.26 11.63 -7.73
N GLU A 92 10.21 11.41 -6.95
CA GLU A 92 9.87 10.11 -6.36
C GLU A 92 9.50 9.07 -7.42
N VAL A 93 8.82 9.45 -8.51
CA VAL A 93 8.54 8.53 -9.64
C VAL A 93 9.85 8.04 -10.26
N VAL A 94 10.79 8.94 -10.53
CA VAL A 94 12.10 8.60 -11.08
C VAL A 94 12.81 7.61 -10.14
N GLY A 95 12.92 7.97 -8.86
CA GLY A 95 13.55 7.12 -7.85
C GLY A 95 12.87 5.76 -7.69
N TYR A 96 11.53 5.72 -7.79
CA TYR A 96 10.73 4.51 -7.73
C TYR A 96 11.04 3.56 -8.89
N ILE A 97 11.06 4.07 -10.13
CA ILE A 97 11.36 3.28 -11.33
C ILE A 97 12.80 2.76 -11.26
N GLU A 98 13.77 3.63 -10.97
CA GLU A 98 15.18 3.25 -10.86
C GLU A 98 15.41 2.18 -9.79
N HIS A 99 14.78 2.35 -8.63
CA HIS A 99 14.84 1.38 -7.54
C HIS A 99 14.31 0.01 -7.99
N ARG A 100 13.15 -0.02 -8.65
CA ARG A 100 12.56 -1.27 -9.14
C ARG A 100 13.42 -1.95 -10.21
N LEU A 101 13.99 -1.17 -11.14
CA LEU A 101 14.90 -1.71 -12.16
C LEU A 101 16.18 -2.28 -11.54
N LYS A 102 16.74 -1.61 -10.54
CA LYS A 102 17.89 -2.09 -9.79
C LYS A 102 17.57 -3.41 -9.07
N GLN A 103 16.40 -3.53 -8.44
CA GLN A 103 15.96 -4.80 -7.84
C GLN A 103 15.79 -5.91 -8.89
N ALA A 104 15.36 -5.57 -10.11
CA ALA A 104 15.28 -6.50 -11.23
C ALA A 104 16.65 -6.85 -11.85
N GLY A 105 17.75 -6.27 -11.37
CA GLY A 105 19.12 -6.57 -11.81
C GLY A 105 19.66 -5.67 -12.92
N ALA A 106 18.99 -4.56 -13.25
CA ALA A 106 19.51 -3.59 -14.20
C ALA A 106 20.83 -3.00 -13.69
N LYS A 107 21.87 -3.05 -14.55
CA LYS A 107 23.21 -2.51 -14.24
C LYS A 107 23.50 -1.16 -14.90
N HIS A 108 22.62 -0.75 -15.80
CA HIS A 108 22.70 0.50 -16.55
C HIS A 108 21.28 1.08 -16.68
N PRO A 109 21.15 2.38 -16.98
CA PRO A 109 19.86 2.98 -17.27
C PRO A 109 19.13 2.24 -18.39
N ILE A 110 17.83 2.01 -18.21
CA ILE A 110 16.95 1.41 -19.22
C ILE A 110 16.02 2.46 -19.82
N PHE A 111 15.66 3.49 -19.05
CA PHE A 111 14.87 4.63 -19.52
C PHE A 111 15.77 5.86 -19.67
N THR A 112 15.49 6.65 -20.69
CA THR A 112 16.06 8.00 -20.82
C THR A 112 15.40 8.96 -19.81
N PRO A 113 16.05 10.09 -19.45
CA PRO A 113 15.44 11.10 -18.59
C PRO A 113 14.09 11.60 -19.11
N ALA A 114 13.98 11.86 -20.41
CA ALA A 114 12.73 12.28 -21.05
C ALA A 114 11.62 11.22 -20.93
N ALA A 115 11.95 9.93 -21.06
CA ALA A 115 10.98 8.86 -20.85
C ALA A 115 10.48 8.80 -19.40
N LEU A 116 11.37 9.00 -18.42
CA LEU A 116 11.00 9.02 -17.01
C LEU A 116 10.09 10.21 -16.67
N GLU A 117 10.38 11.39 -17.22
CA GLU A 117 9.51 12.56 -17.10
C GLU A 117 8.13 12.32 -17.72
N ALA A 118 8.09 11.72 -18.91
CA ALA A 118 6.85 11.36 -19.59
C ALA A 118 6.03 10.35 -18.77
N ILE A 119 6.67 9.34 -18.17
CA ILE A 119 6.00 8.38 -17.28
C ILE A 119 5.46 9.08 -16.03
N ALA A 120 6.21 9.98 -15.42
CA ALA A 120 5.75 10.75 -14.26
C ALA A 120 4.51 11.60 -14.59
N LEU A 121 4.50 12.25 -15.76
CA LEU A 121 3.36 13.02 -16.22
C LEU A 121 2.13 12.15 -16.49
N GLN A 122 2.28 11.07 -17.26
CA GLN A 122 1.14 10.23 -17.65
C GLN A 122 0.57 9.41 -16.50
N SER A 123 1.43 8.96 -15.58
CA SER A 123 0.98 8.19 -14.42
C SER A 123 0.34 9.01 -13.31
N GLN A 124 0.52 10.34 -13.35
CA GLN A 124 0.12 11.26 -12.27
C GLN A 124 0.69 10.83 -10.90
N GLY A 125 1.83 10.12 -10.89
CA GLY A 125 2.49 9.65 -9.68
C GLY A 125 1.91 8.39 -9.03
N TRP A 126 0.87 7.77 -9.59
CA TRP A 126 0.26 6.57 -8.97
C TRP A 126 1.11 5.31 -9.24
N PRO A 127 1.63 4.61 -8.20
CA PRO A 127 2.52 3.47 -8.38
C PRO A 127 1.98 2.37 -9.29
N GLN A 128 0.68 2.07 -9.22
CA GLN A 128 0.07 1.06 -10.09
C GLN A 128 0.11 1.49 -11.57
N ILE A 129 -0.16 2.75 -11.87
CA ILE A 129 -0.12 3.28 -13.23
C ILE A 129 1.34 3.36 -13.71
N ILE A 130 2.27 3.81 -12.87
CA ILE A 130 3.72 3.80 -13.15
C ILE A 130 4.17 2.39 -13.55
N ASN A 131 3.79 1.37 -12.77
CA ASN A 131 4.18 -0.01 -13.02
C ASN A 131 3.61 -0.54 -14.33
N ASN A 132 2.34 -0.29 -14.59
CA ASN A 132 1.68 -0.71 -15.81
C ASN A 132 2.33 -0.07 -17.04
N LEU A 133 2.45 1.27 -17.04
CA LEU A 133 3.05 2.02 -18.13
C LEU A 133 4.51 1.62 -18.36
N ALA A 134 5.32 1.53 -17.32
CA ALA A 134 6.73 1.13 -17.43
C ALA A 134 6.87 -0.31 -17.95
N THR A 135 6.01 -1.24 -17.52
CA THR A 135 6.03 -2.62 -18.02
C THR A 135 5.69 -2.68 -19.51
N THR A 136 4.65 -1.97 -19.94
CA THR A 136 4.27 -1.86 -21.37
C THR A 136 5.40 -1.23 -22.19
N CYS A 137 6.05 -0.19 -21.68
CA CYS A 137 7.21 0.41 -22.32
C CYS A 137 8.36 -0.59 -22.51
N LEU A 138 8.66 -1.40 -21.48
CA LEU A 138 9.70 -2.42 -21.56
C LEU A 138 9.36 -3.50 -22.60
N LEU A 139 8.08 -3.90 -22.71
CA LEU A 139 7.62 -4.84 -23.73
C LEU A 139 7.82 -4.27 -25.14
N TYR A 140 7.41 -3.02 -25.38
CA TYR A 140 7.64 -2.34 -26.65
C TYR A 140 9.12 -2.20 -26.98
N GLY A 141 9.95 -1.79 -26.01
CA GLY A 141 11.39 -1.70 -26.18
C GLY A 141 12.02 -3.03 -26.56
N ALA A 142 11.58 -4.12 -25.95
CA ALA A 142 12.02 -5.47 -26.29
C ALA A 142 11.61 -5.88 -27.71
N GLN A 143 10.35 -5.63 -28.09
CA GLN A 143 9.85 -5.92 -29.45
C GLN A 143 10.60 -5.14 -30.53
N LEU A 144 10.87 -3.85 -30.27
CA LEU A 144 11.59 -2.96 -31.17
C LEU A 144 13.12 -3.10 -31.08
N LYS A 145 13.62 -3.99 -30.21
CA LYS A 145 15.06 -4.19 -29.93
C LYS A 145 15.79 -2.89 -29.57
N LYS A 146 15.13 -1.97 -28.87
CA LYS A 146 15.78 -0.74 -28.38
C LYS A 146 16.64 -1.06 -27.15
N HIS A 147 17.83 -0.45 -27.10
CA HIS A 147 18.71 -0.54 -25.93
C HIS A 147 18.26 0.37 -24.77
N MET A 148 17.49 1.43 -25.06
CA MET A 148 16.90 2.33 -24.07
C MET A 148 15.48 2.71 -24.48
N ILE A 149 14.62 2.95 -23.49
CA ILE A 149 13.27 3.47 -23.66
C ILE A 149 13.32 5.00 -23.72
N ASP A 150 12.78 5.54 -24.81
CA ASP A 150 12.60 6.98 -25.05
C ASP A 150 11.13 7.38 -24.93
N GLU A 151 10.87 8.70 -24.96
CA GLU A 151 9.54 9.29 -24.85
C GLU A 151 8.57 8.76 -25.91
N ASP A 152 9.04 8.45 -27.12
CA ASP A 152 8.19 7.89 -28.19
C ASP A 152 7.59 6.53 -27.79
N ILE A 153 8.37 5.67 -27.12
CA ILE A 153 7.84 4.41 -26.58
C ILE A 153 6.83 4.67 -25.47
N VAL A 154 7.08 5.66 -24.62
CA VAL A 154 6.13 6.03 -23.55
C VAL A 154 4.81 6.49 -24.13
N ARG A 155 4.84 7.30 -25.20
CA ARG A 155 3.63 7.74 -25.92
C ARG A 155 2.86 6.56 -26.49
N MET A 156 3.54 5.63 -27.18
CA MET A 156 2.89 4.42 -27.72
C MET A 156 2.24 3.58 -26.61
N ALA A 157 2.94 3.40 -25.48
CA ALA A 157 2.42 2.65 -24.34
C ALA A 157 1.23 3.36 -23.66
N ALA A 158 1.26 4.69 -23.56
CA ALA A 158 0.15 5.47 -23.01
C ALA A 158 -1.10 5.38 -23.90
N GLU A 159 -0.94 5.49 -25.21
CA GLU A 159 -2.03 5.38 -26.20
C GLU A 159 -2.73 4.01 -26.14
N GLU A 160 -1.97 2.91 -26.01
CA GLU A 160 -2.53 1.56 -25.87
C GLU A 160 -3.38 1.42 -24.60
N MET A 161 -2.94 2.03 -23.51
CA MET A 161 -3.58 1.92 -22.20
C MET A 161 -4.73 2.92 -21.99
N GLY A 162 -4.95 3.83 -22.95
CA GLY A 162 -5.99 4.85 -22.87
C GLY A 162 -5.70 5.97 -21.85
N TYR A 163 -4.42 6.27 -21.62
CA TYR A 163 -3.96 7.40 -20.79
C TYR A 163 -3.79 8.68 -21.60
#